data_AF-A0A2T9WTQ0-F1
#
_entry.id   AF-A0A2T9WTQ0-F1
#
_cell.length_a   1.000
_cell.length_b   1.000
_cell.length_c   1.000
_cell.angle_alpha   90.00
_cell.angle_beta   90.00
_cell.angle_gamma   90.00
#
_symmetry.space_group_name_H-M   'P 1'
#
loop_
_entity.id
_entity.type
_entity.pdbx_description
1 polymer ?
#
loop_
_entity_poly.entity_id
_entity_poly.type
_entity_poly.pdbx_seq_one_letter_code
_entity_poly.pdbx_strand_id
1 'polypeptide(L)'
;MDLIDILSKFSIEEILYFEENYDLQYRYLRFLYKNIKNQNLFLKLIVINSLLAFQLSYKGEKFWKIFSIYFSKHNDDIYNNFLSFIDLYNRRYKEIKVKRLNKIYNWIKDKDLLIYKDDLVKFNSEIAKVMGQNIYDKTIVFSTKIYGYGLRIIGYKIIYPFEIFIPIDNRIGKISKDKNYWIKLAKEVNIPLLHIDSLIWITIGLDNDKIEKIKNEELKNKIKLLKNYLDNIINN
;
A
#
# COMPACT_ATOMS: atom_id res chain seq x y z
N MET A 1 -24.89 -10.34 -9.64
CA MET A 1 -24.28 -9.05 -9.30
C MET A 1 -22.78 -9.24 -9.37
N ASP A 2 -22.11 -8.49 -10.24
CA ASP A 2 -20.67 -8.61 -10.47
C ASP A 2 -19.87 -7.59 -9.65
N LEU A 3 -18.54 -7.54 -9.84
CA LEU A 3 -17.68 -6.63 -9.10
C LEU A 3 -17.92 -5.15 -9.46
N ILE A 4 -18.32 -4.85 -10.71
CA ILE A 4 -18.60 -3.49 -11.18
C ILE A 4 -19.87 -2.96 -10.49
N ASP A 5 -20.92 -3.80 -10.44
CA ASP A 5 -22.16 -3.48 -9.71
C ASP A 5 -21.91 -3.18 -8.23
N ILE A 6 -20.92 -3.84 -7.61
CA ILE A 6 -20.58 -3.64 -6.19
C ILE A 6 -19.79 -2.35 -6.02
N LEU A 7 -18.71 -2.20 -6.78
CA LEU A 7 -17.75 -1.10 -6.63
C LEU A 7 -18.34 0.26 -7.03
N SER A 8 -19.26 0.30 -8.01
CA SER A 8 -19.98 1.52 -8.41
C SER A 8 -20.83 2.15 -7.30
N LYS A 9 -21.10 1.40 -6.21
CA LYS A 9 -21.85 1.91 -5.04
C LYS A 9 -20.99 2.72 -4.07
N PHE A 10 -19.67 2.69 -4.21
CA PHE A 10 -18.74 3.38 -3.31
C PHE A 10 -18.36 4.76 -3.84
N SER A 11 -18.41 5.77 -2.97
CA SER A 11 -17.78 7.06 -3.26
C SER A 11 -16.28 7.01 -2.96
N ILE A 12 -15.52 7.95 -3.54
CA ILE A 12 -14.08 8.05 -3.24
C ILE A 12 -13.84 8.40 -1.77
N GLU A 13 -14.69 9.23 -1.17
CA GLU A 13 -14.62 9.61 0.25
C GLU A 13 -14.86 8.41 1.16
N GLU A 14 -15.80 7.52 0.82
CA GLU A 14 -16.04 6.28 1.56
C GLU A 14 -14.79 5.37 1.53
N ILE A 15 -14.14 5.26 0.37
CA ILE A 15 -12.93 4.44 0.21
C ILE A 15 -11.76 5.04 1.00
N LEU A 16 -11.56 6.36 0.91
CA LEU A 16 -10.53 7.05 1.69
C LEU A 16 -10.77 6.88 3.19
N TYR A 17 -12.02 7.05 3.66
CA TYR A 17 -12.39 6.77 5.05
C TYR A 17 -12.05 5.33 5.44
N PHE A 18 -12.33 4.37 4.57
CA PHE A 18 -12.06 2.97 4.83
C PHE A 18 -10.56 2.67 4.93
N GLU A 19 -9.76 3.20 4.02
CA GLU A 19 -8.29 3.13 4.06
C GLU A 19 -7.73 3.68 5.38
N GLU A 20 -8.20 4.85 5.81
CA GLU A 20 -7.61 5.55 6.97
C GLU A 20 -7.98 4.94 8.32
N ASN A 21 -9.08 4.19 8.37
CA ASN A 21 -9.65 3.64 9.60
C ASN A 21 -9.52 2.12 9.73
N TYR A 22 -9.45 1.38 8.63
CA TYR A 22 -9.47 -0.08 8.63
C TYR A 22 -8.20 -0.71 8.04
N ASP A 23 -7.41 0.01 7.23
CA ASP A 23 -6.12 -0.52 6.76
C ASP A 23 -5.09 -0.54 7.91
N LEU A 24 -4.65 -1.75 8.27
CA LEU A 24 -3.64 -1.93 9.30
C LEU A 24 -2.30 -1.31 8.92
N GLN A 25 -1.93 -1.31 7.63
CA GLN A 25 -0.70 -0.68 7.16
C GLN A 25 -0.77 0.82 7.38
N TYR A 26 -1.88 1.47 6.99
CA TYR A 26 -2.11 2.90 7.26
C TYR A 26 -1.99 3.22 8.75
N ARG A 27 -2.62 2.41 9.61
CA ARG A 27 -2.55 2.57 11.07
C ARG A 27 -1.11 2.48 11.60
N TYR A 28 -0.31 1.53 11.12
CA TYR A 28 1.08 1.37 11.56
C TYR A 28 1.99 2.49 11.06
N LEU A 29 1.78 2.96 9.82
CA LEU A 29 2.48 4.13 9.29
C LEU A 29 2.14 5.39 10.09
N ARG A 30 0.87 5.57 10.50
CA ARG A 30 0.46 6.67 11.37
C ARG A 30 1.12 6.59 12.75
N PHE A 31 1.30 5.39 13.29
CA PHE A 31 2.08 5.18 14.52
C PHE A 31 3.56 5.58 14.32
N LEU A 32 4.17 5.16 13.21
CA LEU A 32 5.56 5.51 12.90
C LEU A 32 5.76 7.03 12.83
N TYR A 33 4.91 7.73 12.06
CA TYR A 33 5.03 9.19 11.91
C TYR A 33 4.83 9.93 13.23
N LYS A 34 3.90 9.48 14.10
CA LYS A 34 3.71 10.08 15.44
C LYS A 34 4.96 10.06 16.31
N ASN A 35 5.84 9.07 16.13
CA ASN A 35 7.08 8.93 16.89
C ASN A 35 8.27 9.63 16.21
N ILE A 36 8.29 9.69 14.87
CA ILE A 36 9.39 10.33 14.12
C ILE A 36 9.19 11.84 13.98
N LYS A 37 7.97 12.29 13.63
CA LYS A 37 7.57 13.69 13.36
C LYS A 37 8.37 14.46 12.30
N ASN A 38 9.45 13.90 11.76
CA ASN A 38 10.15 14.39 10.58
C ASN A 38 9.49 13.81 9.32
N GLN A 39 8.87 14.68 8.51
CA GLN A 39 8.11 14.29 7.32
C GLN A 39 8.98 13.58 6.28
N ASN A 40 10.11 14.18 5.88
CA ASN A 40 10.96 13.62 4.84
C ASN A 40 11.59 12.29 5.28
N LEU A 41 12.10 12.20 6.52
CA LEU A 41 12.62 10.96 7.09
C LEU A 41 11.55 9.86 7.10
N PHE A 42 10.33 10.17 7.55
CA PHE A 42 9.21 9.23 7.52
C PHE A 42 8.94 8.72 6.09
N LEU A 43 8.83 9.61 5.11
CA LEU A 43 8.61 9.23 3.71
C LEU A 43 9.75 8.34 3.18
N LYS A 44 11.01 8.64 3.51
CA LYS A 44 12.16 7.82 3.13
C LYS A 44 12.05 6.40 3.66
N LEU A 45 11.75 6.26 4.95
CA LEU A 45 11.64 4.96 5.59
C LEU A 45 10.53 4.10 4.97
N ILE A 46 9.34 4.66 4.75
CA ILE A 46 8.21 3.88 4.22
C ILE A 46 8.43 3.46 2.76
N VAL A 47 9.10 4.31 1.95
CA VAL A 47 9.42 4.01 0.54
C VAL A 47 10.50 2.94 0.44
N ILE A 48 11.55 3.02 1.25
CA ILE A 48 12.56 1.96 1.29
C ILE A 48 11.90 0.65 1.72
N ASN A 49 11.09 0.67 2.79
CA ASN A 49 10.48 -0.55 3.30
C ASN A 49 9.52 -1.21 2.31
N SER A 50 8.68 -0.43 1.61
CA SER A 50 7.73 -0.96 0.62
C SER A 50 8.44 -1.64 -0.55
N LEU A 51 9.57 -1.09 -1.01
CA LEU A 51 10.41 -1.70 -2.06
C LEU A 51 11.13 -2.99 -1.61
N LEU A 52 11.25 -3.21 -0.30
CA LEU A 52 11.83 -4.41 0.31
C LEU A 52 10.76 -5.41 0.81
N ALA A 53 9.48 -5.05 0.76
CA ALA A 53 8.36 -5.82 1.28
C ALA A 53 7.92 -6.97 0.33
N PHE A 54 8.86 -7.79 -0.12
CA PHE A 54 8.57 -8.97 -0.96
C PHE A 54 9.11 -10.25 -0.33
N GLN A 55 8.41 -11.36 -0.59
CA GLN A 55 8.78 -12.69 -0.09
C GLN A 55 9.00 -12.65 1.43
N LEU A 56 8.00 -12.11 2.15
CA LEU A 56 8.06 -11.89 3.58
C LEU A 56 8.02 -13.21 4.35
N SER A 57 8.72 -13.26 5.49
CA SER A 57 8.63 -14.36 6.46
C SER A 57 7.41 -14.24 7.38
N TYR A 58 6.67 -13.13 7.29
CA TYR A 58 5.49 -12.81 8.09
C TYR A 58 4.31 -12.49 7.18
N LYS A 59 3.09 -12.53 7.74
CA LYS A 59 1.93 -11.85 7.14
C LYS A 59 2.26 -10.36 6.95
N GLY A 60 1.79 -9.76 5.86
CA GLY A 60 2.13 -8.39 5.47
C GLY A 60 1.86 -7.37 6.57
N GLU A 61 0.71 -7.48 7.23
CA GLU A 61 0.28 -6.57 8.30
C GLU A 61 1.20 -6.69 9.53
N LYS A 62 1.59 -7.93 9.89
CA LYS A 62 2.54 -8.15 10.98
C LYS A 62 3.92 -7.57 10.64
N PHE A 63 4.35 -7.71 9.38
CA PHE A 63 5.62 -7.12 8.92
C PHE A 63 5.62 -5.59 9.04
N TRP A 64 4.56 -4.91 8.59
CA TRP A 64 4.42 -3.44 8.71
C TRP A 64 4.34 -2.97 10.17
N LYS A 65 3.72 -3.75 11.06
CA LYS A 65 3.75 -3.49 12.50
C LYS A 65 5.17 -3.52 13.06
N ILE A 66 5.93 -4.58 12.75
CA ILE A 66 7.32 -4.76 13.22
C ILE A 66 8.20 -3.61 12.69
N PHE A 67 8.10 -3.30 11.40
CA PHE A 67 8.77 -2.15 10.78
C PHE A 67 8.49 -0.85 11.53
N SER A 68 7.22 -0.55 11.78
CA SER A 68 6.83 0.73 12.40
C SER A 68 7.29 0.85 13.86
N ILE A 69 7.33 -0.27 14.61
CA ILE A 69 7.87 -0.29 15.98
C ILE A 69 9.39 -0.16 15.96
N TYR A 70 10.07 -0.85 15.05
CA TYR A 70 11.53 -0.82 14.95
C TYR A 70 12.04 0.59 14.60
N PHE A 71 11.55 1.16 13.50
CA PHE A 71 11.99 2.48 13.05
C PHE A 71 11.44 3.65 13.88
N SER A 72 10.46 3.43 14.76
CA SER A 72 10.13 4.44 15.79
C SER A 72 11.25 4.64 16.82
N LYS A 73 12.18 3.67 16.94
CA LYS A 73 13.29 3.69 17.89
C LYS A 73 14.66 3.79 17.22
N HIS A 74 14.77 3.37 15.96
CA HIS A 74 16.00 3.29 15.18
C HIS A 74 15.86 4.10 13.88
N ASN A 75 16.04 5.42 13.95
CA ASN A 75 15.82 6.34 12.82
C ASN A 75 16.95 7.36 12.60
N ASP A 76 18.07 7.16 13.28
CA ASP A 76 19.32 7.92 13.18
C ASP A 76 20.12 7.57 11.92
N ASP A 77 20.46 6.29 11.73
CA ASP A 77 21.19 5.79 10.55
C ASP A 77 20.28 4.92 9.69
N ILE A 78 19.65 5.52 8.68
CA ILE A 78 18.68 4.83 7.82
C ILE A 78 19.28 3.54 7.22
N TYR A 79 20.50 3.59 6.68
CA TYR A 79 21.04 2.47 5.92
C TYR A 79 21.41 1.29 6.83
N ASN A 80 22.15 1.55 7.92
CA ASN A 80 22.57 0.49 8.84
C ASN A 80 21.38 -0.07 9.64
N ASN A 81 20.38 0.77 9.96
CA ASN A 81 19.14 0.29 10.57
C ASN A 81 18.34 -0.60 9.61
N PHE A 82 18.32 -0.32 8.31
CA PHE A 82 17.70 -1.22 7.33
C PHE A 82 18.47 -2.54 7.15
N LEU A 83 19.81 -2.52 7.16
CA LEU A 83 20.60 -3.76 7.14
C LEU A 83 20.25 -4.64 8.34
N SER A 84 20.25 -4.05 9.54
CA SER A 84 19.87 -4.74 10.78
C SER A 84 18.43 -5.23 10.74
N PHE A 85 17.50 -4.42 10.23
CA PHE A 85 16.10 -4.80 10.09
C PHE A 85 15.89 -5.98 9.13
N ILE A 86 16.58 -5.99 7.98
CA ILE A 86 16.55 -7.12 7.04
C ILE A 86 17.06 -8.37 7.75
N ASP A 87 18.15 -8.25 8.50
CA ASP A 87 18.79 -9.35 9.21
C ASP A 87 18.00 -9.89 10.38
N LEU A 88 17.11 -9.11 10.99
CA LEU A 88 16.29 -9.58 12.10
C LEU A 88 14.92 -10.08 11.62
N TYR A 89 14.31 -9.38 10.65
CA TYR A 89 12.88 -9.53 10.37
C TYR A 89 12.53 -9.79 8.89
N ASN A 90 13.50 -9.70 7.97
CA ASN A 90 13.22 -9.84 6.53
C ASN A 90 14.25 -10.69 5.75
N ARG A 91 14.81 -11.74 6.41
CA ARG A 91 15.97 -12.53 5.93
C ARG A 91 15.80 -13.23 4.59
N ARG A 92 14.58 -13.62 4.21
CA ARG A 92 14.37 -14.37 2.97
C ARG A 92 14.79 -13.52 1.76
N TYR A 93 15.63 -14.06 0.87
CA TYR A 93 16.26 -13.29 -0.22
C TYR A 93 17.03 -12.05 0.27
N LYS A 94 17.70 -12.15 1.42
CA LYS A 94 18.50 -11.06 2.03
C LYS A 94 19.40 -10.36 1.02
N GLU A 95 20.20 -11.09 0.26
CA GLU A 95 21.14 -10.49 -0.70
C GLU A 95 20.45 -9.62 -1.75
N ILE A 96 19.29 -10.05 -2.26
CA ILE A 96 18.50 -9.28 -3.21
C ILE A 96 17.95 -8.02 -2.51
N LYS A 97 17.47 -8.14 -1.27
CA LYS A 97 16.99 -7.00 -0.48
C LYS A 97 18.10 -5.99 -0.18
N VAL A 98 19.30 -6.44 0.15
CA VAL A 98 20.46 -5.58 0.36
C VAL A 98 20.87 -4.88 -0.94
N LYS A 99 20.88 -5.58 -2.08
CA LYS A 99 21.12 -4.95 -3.40
C LYS A 99 20.07 -3.89 -3.73
N ARG A 100 18.79 -4.16 -3.42
CA ARG A 100 17.69 -3.21 -3.61
C ARG A 100 17.81 -2.00 -2.66
N LEU A 101 18.12 -2.24 -1.39
CA LEU A 101 18.39 -1.21 -0.39
C LEU A 101 19.48 -0.27 -0.87
N ASN A 102 20.61 -0.81 -1.35
CA ASN A 102 21.70 -0.02 -1.91
C ASN A 102 21.26 0.92 -3.04
N LYS A 103 20.48 0.40 -4.00
CA LYS A 103 19.98 1.20 -5.13
C LYS A 103 19.08 2.34 -4.66
N ILE A 104 18.06 2.02 -3.86
CA ILE A 104 17.09 3.04 -3.42
C ILE A 104 17.71 4.03 -2.43
N TYR A 105 18.55 3.56 -1.51
CA TYR A 105 19.19 4.42 -0.52
C TYR A 105 20.09 5.47 -1.19
N ASN A 106 20.90 5.05 -2.16
CA ASN A 106 21.76 5.98 -2.91
C ASN A 106 20.96 7.04 -3.67
N TRP A 107 19.76 6.72 -4.17
CA TRP A 107 18.88 7.68 -4.83
C TRP A 107 18.18 8.62 -3.83
N ILE A 108 17.84 8.14 -2.63
CA ILE A 108 16.93 8.85 -1.72
C ILE A 108 17.63 9.64 -0.61
N LYS A 109 18.85 9.27 -0.23
CA LYS A 109 19.55 9.79 0.96
C LYS A 109 19.58 11.34 0.99
N ASP A 110 19.82 11.97 -0.16
CA ASP A 110 19.96 13.42 -0.28
C ASP A 110 18.70 14.10 -0.87
N LYS A 111 17.64 13.35 -1.16
CA LYS A 111 16.40 13.88 -1.74
C LYS A 111 15.43 14.35 -0.66
N ASP A 112 14.67 15.40 -0.95
CA ASP A 112 13.39 15.65 -0.30
C ASP A 112 12.31 14.92 -1.10
N LEU A 113 11.63 13.97 -0.48
CA LEU A 113 10.56 13.24 -1.14
C LEU A 113 9.28 14.06 -1.32
N LEU A 114 9.12 15.21 -0.68
CA LEU A 114 7.95 16.06 -0.89
C LEU A 114 7.87 16.64 -2.32
N ILE A 115 8.96 16.62 -3.09
CA ILE A 115 8.98 17.08 -4.48
C ILE A 115 8.01 16.33 -5.40
N TYR A 116 7.54 15.14 -5.01
CA TYR A 116 6.58 14.35 -5.80
C TYR A 116 5.15 14.39 -5.24
N LYS A 117 4.87 15.24 -4.24
CA LYS A 117 3.56 15.27 -3.58
C LYS A 117 2.38 15.51 -4.53
N ASP A 118 2.63 16.26 -5.61
CA ASP A 118 1.63 16.63 -6.62
C ASP A 118 1.72 15.76 -7.89
N ASP A 119 2.68 14.84 -7.98
CA ASP A 119 2.88 13.99 -9.16
C ASP A 119 3.36 12.57 -8.79
N LEU A 120 2.38 11.74 -8.41
CA LEU A 120 2.61 10.34 -8.06
C LEU A 120 3.00 9.48 -9.28
N VAL A 121 2.67 9.91 -10.50
CA VAL A 121 3.06 9.23 -11.75
C VAL A 121 4.56 9.37 -11.96
N LYS A 122 5.09 10.58 -11.77
CA LYS A 122 6.53 10.83 -11.78
C LYS A 122 7.25 10.05 -10.69
N PHE A 123 6.74 10.07 -9.44
CA PHE A 123 7.30 9.24 -8.36
C PHE A 123 7.41 7.77 -8.77
N ASN A 124 6.32 7.19 -9.27
CA ASN A 124 6.25 5.80 -9.70
C ASN A 124 7.28 5.48 -10.79
N SER A 125 7.39 6.36 -11.79
CA SER A 125 8.35 6.21 -12.89
C SER A 125 9.80 6.28 -12.43
N GLU A 126 10.12 7.18 -11.47
CA GLU A 126 11.48 7.33 -10.97
C GLU A 126 11.90 6.14 -10.11
N ILE A 127 11.05 5.67 -9.19
CA ILE A 127 11.38 4.48 -8.40
C ILE A 127 11.49 3.24 -9.30
N ALA A 128 10.67 3.12 -10.35
CA ALA A 128 10.78 2.03 -11.32
C ALA A 128 12.14 2.04 -12.03
N LYS A 129 12.57 3.22 -12.50
CA LYS A 129 13.87 3.42 -13.15
C LYS A 129 15.03 3.09 -12.22
N VAL A 130 15.01 3.58 -10.98
CA VAL A 130 16.05 3.29 -9.97
C VAL A 130 16.15 1.79 -9.69
N MET A 131 15.02 1.10 -9.62
CA MET A 131 14.99 -0.33 -9.34
C MET A 131 15.26 -1.20 -10.57
N GLY A 132 15.25 -0.63 -11.78
CA GLY A 132 15.33 -1.37 -13.04
C GLY A 132 14.11 -2.26 -13.25
N GLN A 133 12.93 -1.76 -12.90
CA GLN A 133 11.67 -2.48 -12.88
C GLN A 133 10.64 -1.82 -13.80
N ASN A 134 9.59 -2.56 -14.15
CA ASN A 134 8.49 -2.00 -14.90
C ASN A 134 7.61 -1.13 -13.98
N ILE A 135 7.05 -0.04 -14.52
CA ILE A 135 6.15 0.87 -13.78
C ILE A 135 4.89 0.17 -13.24
N TYR A 136 4.53 -0.98 -13.79
CA TYR A 136 3.39 -1.82 -13.39
C TYR A 136 3.78 -2.98 -12.46
N ASP A 137 5.06 -3.14 -12.13
CA ASP A 137 5.48 -4.20 -11.23
C ASP A 137 4.84 -4.00 -9.86
N LYS A 138 4.29 -5.07 -9.28
CA LYS A 138 3.53 -5.00 -8.02
C LYS A 138 4.26 -4.26 -6.90
N THR A 139 5.58 -4.42 -6.80
CA THR A 139 6.38 -3.76 -5.76
C THR A 139 6.52 -2.27 -6.02
N ILE A 140 6.57 -1.84 -7.28
CA ILE A 140 6.64 -0.43 -7.66
C ILE A 140 5.32 0.27 -7.35
N VAL A 141 4.21 -0.24 -7.86
CA VAL A 141 2.89 0.38 -7.63
C VAL A 141 2.45 0.30 -6.16
N PHE A 142 2.80 -0.78 -5.45
CA PHE A 142 2.61 -0.87 -4.00
C PHE A 142 3.45 0.18 -3.25
N SER A 143 4.67 0.46 -3.69
CA SER A 143 5.49 1.50 -3.08
C SER A 143 4.91 2.90 -3.31
N THR A 144 4.33 3.16 -4.49
CA THR A 144 3.57 4.38 -4.78
C THR A 144 2.32 4.51 -3.90
N LYS A 145 1.59 3.42 -3.67
CA LYS A 145 0.47 3.39 -2.70
C LYS A 145 0.95 3.73 -1.28
N ILE A 146 2.02 3.10 -0.80
CA ILE A 146 2.55 3.40 0.54
C ILE A 146 3.03 4.86 0.65
N TYR A 147 3.64 5.40 -0.41
CA TYR A 147 4.02 6.80 -0.46
C TYR A 147 2.80 7.74 -0.37
N GLY A 148 1.72 7.46 -1.10
CA GLY A 148 0.46 8.21 -1.00
C GLY A 148 -0.19 8.12 0.39
N TYR A 149 -0.13 6.96 1.06
CA TYR A 149 -0.51 6.85 2.47
C TYR A 149 0.34 7.77 3.35
N GLY A 150 1.66 7.79 3.13
CA GLY A 150 2.57 8.67 3.86
C GLY A 150 2.23 10.14 3.69
N LEU A 151 1.98 10.58 2.46
CA LEU A 151 1.56 11.96 2.16
C LEU A 151 0.25 12.33 2.86
N ARG A 152 -0.75 11.42 2.92
CA ARG A 152 -1.98 11.67 3.69
C ARG A 152 -1.73 11.79 5.19
N ILE A 153 -0.91 10.90 5.74
CA ILE A 153 -0.57 10.90 7.17
C ILE A 153 0.10 12.22 7.60
N ILE A 154 0.90 12.83 6.72
CA ILE A 154 1.56 14.12 7.00
C ILE A 154 0.69 15.35 6.66
N GLY A 155 -0.52 15.15 6.09
CA GLY A 155 -1.54 16.20 5.95
C GLY A 155 -1.95 16.57 4.52
N TYR A 156 -1.42 15.91 3.49
CA TYR A 156 -1.83 16.18 2.10
C TYR A 156 -3.08 15.40 1.71
N LYS A 157 -3.94 15.99 0.87
CA LYS A 157 -5.08 15.28 0.29
C LYS A 157 -4.63 14.55 -0.98
N ILE A 158 -4.53 13.22 -0.92
CA ILE A 158 -4.08 12.39 -2.05
C ILE A 158 -5.22 11.50 -2.52
N ILE A 159 -5.57 11.66 -3.80
CA ILE A 159 -6.33 10.68 -4.58
C ILE A 159 -5.33 10.11 -5.59
N TYR A 160 -5.28 8.78 -5.72
CA TYR A 160 -4.32 8.17 -6.64
C TYR A 160 -4.67 8.49 -8.11
N PRO A 161 -3.65 8.65 -8.99
CA PRO A 161 -3.89 8.76 -10.42
C PRO A 161 -4.44 7.44 -10.98
N PHE A 162 -5.27 7.51 -12.03
CA PHE A 162 -5.76 6.32 -12.74
C PHE A 162 -4.64 5.57 -13.48
N GLU A 163 -3.53 6.25 -13.76
CA GLU A 163 -2.35 5.73 -14.45
C GLU A 163 -1.55 4.75 -13.59
N ILE A 164 -1.67 4.83 -12.25
CA ILE A 164 -0.98 3.92 -11.35
C ILE A 164 -1.76 2.61 -11.23
N PHE A 165 -1.13 1.55 -11.70
CA PHE A 165 -1.76 0.24 -11.80
C PHE A 165 -1.93 -0.45 -10.43
N ILE A 166 -2.86 -1.41 -10.34
CA ILE A 166 -3.08 -2.21 -9.12
C ILE A 166 -1.90 -3.18 -8.89
N PRO A 167 -1.42 -3.37 -7.65
CA PRO A 167 -0.47 -4.44 -7.35
C PRO A 167 -1.13 -5.82 -7.48
N ILE A 168 -0.94 -6.48 -8.62
CA ILE A 168 -1.43 -7.86 -8.82
C ILE A 168 -0.60 -8.84 -7.96
N ASP A 169 -1.08 -9.09 -6.75
CA ASP A 169 -0.64 -10.17 -5.87
C ASP A 169 -1.50 -11.44 -6.06
N ASN A 170 -1.29 -12.46 -5.23
CA ASN A 170 -2.04 -13.72 -5.35
C ASN A 170 -3.55 -13.55 -5.13
N ARG A 171 -4.01 -12.60 -4.30
CA ARG A 171 -5.45 -12.39 -4.07
C ARG A 171 -6.09 -11.59 -5.19
N ILE A 172 -5.45 -10.50 -5.60
CA ILE A 172 -5.91 -9.73 -6.76
C ILE A 172 -5.92 -10.63 -8.00
N GLY A 173 -4.89 -11.47 -8.16
CA GLY A 173 -4.78 -12.42 -9.27
C GLY A 173 -5.80 -13.57 -9.23
N LYS A 174 -6.48 -13.85 -8.10
CA LYS A 174 -7.63 -14.78 -8.05
C LYS A 174 -8.88 -14.17 -8.68
N ILE A 175 -9.03 -12.84 -8.59
CA ILE A 175 -10.12 -12.12 -9.25
C ILE A 175 -9.82 -12.04 -10.75
N SER A 176 -8.67 -11.47 -11.11
CA SER A 176 -8.19 -11.45 -12.49
C SER A 176 -6.69 -11.17 -12.59
N LYS A 177 -6.02 -11.90 -13.47
CA LYS A 177 -4.63 -11.62 -13.89
C LYS A 177 -4.56 -10.72 -15.12
N ASP A 178 -5.69 -10.51 -15.80
CA ASP A 178 -5.75 -9.71 -17.01
C ASP A 178 -5.67 -8.23 -16.66
N LYS A 179 -4.71 -7.52 -17.25
CA LYS A 179 -4.55 -6.08 -17.04
C LYS A 179 -5.72 -5.29 -17.64
N ASN A 180 -6.27 -5.75 -18.76
CA ASN A 180 -7.36 -5.06 -19.44
C ASN A 180 -8.65 -5.12 -18.62
N TYR A 181 -8.90 -6.24 -17.92
CA TYR A 181 -9.98 -6.34 -16.95
C TYR A 181 -9.93 -5.22 -15.91
N TRP A 182 -8.77 -5.02 -15.26
CA TRP A 182 -8.61 -3.98 -14.23
C TRP A 182 -8.76 -2.57 -14.80
N ILE A 183 -8.15 -2.30 -15.96
CA ILE A 183 -8.27 -0.98 -16.63
C ILE A 183 -9.73 -0.68 -16.97
N LYS A 184 -10.45 -1.66 -17.53
CA LYS A 184 -11.87 -1.51 -17.88
C LYS A 184 -12.70 -1.25 -16.62
N LEU A 185 -12.51 -2.08 -15.58
CA LEU A 185 -13.23 -1.98 -14.33
C LEU A 185 -13.04 -0.60 -13.68
N ALA A 186 -11.80 -0.10 -13.57
CA ALA A 186 -11.53 1.22 -12.99
C ALA A 186 -12.21 2.37 -13.75
N LYS A 187 -12.26 2.28 -15.08
CA LYS A 187 -12.95 3.25 -15.93
C LYS A 187 -14.47 3.21 -15.71
N GLU A 188 -15.05 2.02 -15.65
CA GLU A 188 -16.52 1.84 -15.50
C GLU A 188 -17.03 2.32 -14.14
N VAL A 189 -16.26 2.08 -13.07
CA VAL A 189 -16.65 2.54 -11.72
C VAL A 189 -16.11 3.92 -11.37
N ASN A 190 -15.30 4.52 -12.25
CA ASN A 190 -14.61 5.80 -12.04
C ASN A 190 -13.84 5.88 -10.71
N ILE A 191 -13.12 4.80 -10.35
CA ILE A 191 -12.28 4.74 -9.14
C ILE A 191 -10.86 4.32 -9.55
N PRO A 192 -9.81 5.05 -9.11
CA PRO A 192 -8.43 4.68 -9.37
C PRO A 192 -8.06 3.30 -8.84
N LEU A 193 -7.23 2.57 -9.58
CA LEU A 193 -6.89 1.17 -9.29
C LEU A 193 -6.27 0.92 -7.91
N LEU A 194 -5.49 1.87 -7.40
CA LEU A 194 -4.92 1.75 -6.04
C LEU A 194 -5.96 1.89 -4.92
N HIS A 195 -7.07 2.60 -5.16
CA HIS A 195 -8.18 2.66 -4.22
C HIS A 195 -9.02 1.38 -4.28
N ILE A 196 -9.21 0.82 -5.48
CA ILE A 196 -9.85 -0.49 -5.66
C ILE A 196 -9.04 -1.59 -4.95
N ASP A 197 -7.71 -1.57 -5.09
CA ASP A 197 -6.80 -2.46 -4.36
C ASP A 197 -7.07 -2.40 -2.85
N SER A 198 -7.08 -1.19 -2.28
CA SER A 198 -7.33 -1.00 -0.84
C SER A 198 -8.66 -1.58 -0.41
N LEU A 199 -9.73 -1.26 -1.12
CA LEU A 199 -11.07 -1.69 -0.76
C LEU A 199 -11.18 -3.22 -0.77
N ILE A 200 -10.64 -3.88 -1.80
CA ILE A 200 -10.60 -5.35 -1.89
C ILE A 200 -9.78 -5.93 -0.75
N TRP A 201 -8.55 -5.44 -0.55
CA TRP A 201 -7.63 -6.00 0.44
C TRP A 201 -8.13 -5.89 1.87
N ILE A 202 -8.62 -4.70 2.24
CA ILE A 202 -9.15 -4.44 3.57
C ILE A 202 -10.37 -5.35 3.80
N THR A 203 -11.28 -5.42 2.82
CA THR A 203 -12.49 -6.24 2.93
C THR A 203 -12.16 -7.73 3.10
N ILE A 204 -11.19 -8.27 2.33
CA ILE A 204 -10.75 -9.67 2.50
C ILE A 204 -10.25 -9.93 3.93
N GLY A 205 -9.47 -9.00 4.48
CA GLY A 205 -8.85 -9.13 5.80
C GLY A 205 -9.77 -8.84 6.99
N LEU A 206 -10.97 -8.31 6.76
CA LEU A 206 -11.95 -8.05 7.81
C LEU A 206 -12.71 -9.32 8.20
N ASP A 207 -12.88 -9.49 9.51
CA ASP A 207 -13.80 -10.45 10.09
C ASP A 207 -15.20 -9.84 10.20
N ASN A 208 -16.23 -10.70 10.26
CA ASN A 208 -17.62 -10.26 10.34
C ASN A 208 -17.87 -9.38 11.58
N ASP A 209 -17.21 -9.69 12.70
CA ASP A 209 -17.32 -8.90 13.94
C ASP A 209 -16.85 -7.46 13.79
N LYS A 210 -15.80 -7.18 13.00
CA LYS A 210 -15.36 -5.82 12.70
C LYS A 210 -16.31 -5.12 11.72
N ILE A 211 -16.88 -5.86 10.76
CA ILE A 211 -17.86 -5.31 9.82
C ILE A 211 -19.12 -4.87 10.58
N GLU A 212 -19.59 -5.67 11.55
CA GLU A 212 -20.76 -5.31 12.37
C GLU A 212 -20.56 -4.04 13.20
N LYS A 213 -19.30 -3.70 13.54
CA LYS A 213 -18.94 -2.48 14.28
C LYS A 213 -18.87 -1.22 13.42
N ILE A 214 -19.04 -1.31 12.09
CA ILE A 214 -19.14 -0.15 11.22
C ILE A 214 -20.43 0.59 11.55
N LYS A 215 -20.32 1.82 12.05
CA LYS A 215 -21.48 2.63 12.50
C LYS A 215 -22.37 3.12 11.36
N ASN A 216 -21.79 3.38 10.19
CA ASN A 216 -22.56 3.78 9.02
C ASN A 216 -23.16 2.52 8.38
N GLU A 217 -24.48 2.34 8.53
CA GLU A 217 -25.19 1.16 8.04
C GLU A 217 -25.16 1.04 6.51
N GLU A 218 -25.16 2.14 5.77
CA GLU A 218 -25.04 2.11 4.31
C GLU A 218 -23.67 1.56 3.88
N LEU A 219 -22.59 2.12 4.42
CA LEU A 219 -21.22 1.64 4.17
C LEU A 219 -21.05 0.19 4.61
N LYS A 220 -21.59 -0.17 5.79
CA LYS A 220 -21.57 -1.54 6.30
C LYS A 220 -22.23 -2.52 5.32
N ASN A 221 -23.39 -2.17 4.76
CA ASN A 221 -24.08 -3.01 3.78
C ASN A 221 -23.27 -3.14 2.48
N LYS A 222 -22.66 -2.06 1.99
CA LYS A 222 -21.75 -2.10 0.82
C LYS A 222 -20.56 -3.03 1.07
N ILE A 223 -19.92 -2.95 2.25
CA ILE A 223 -18.78 -3.80 2.63
C ILE A 223 -19.20 -5.27 2.79
N LYS A 224 -20.35 -5.57 3.40
CA LYS A 224 -20.88 -6.94 3.47
C LYS A 224 -21.10 -7.55 2.09
N LEU A 225 -21.66 -6.76 1.18
CA LEU A 225 -21.90 -7.19 -0.20
C LEU A 225 -20.59 -7.51 -0.93
N LEU A 226 -19.59 -6.65 -0.79
CA LEU A 226 -18.25 -6.90 -1.34
C LEU A 226 -17.59 -8.12 -0.69
N LYS A 227 -17.69 -8.27 0.64
CA LYS A 227 -17.13 -9.41 1.38
C LYS A 227 -17.68 -10.74 0.89
N ASN A 228 -18.99 -10.85 0.76
CA ASN A 228 -19.65 -12.05 0.25
C ASN A 228 -19.19 -12.39 -1.18
N TYR A 229 -19.07 -11.39 -2.05
CA TYR A 229 -18.57 -11.59 -3.41
C TYR A 229 -17.12 -12.10 -3.42
N LEU A 230 -16.24 -11.48 -2.63
CA LEU A 230 -14.82 -11.84 -2.57
C LEU A 230 -14.59 -13.21 -1.93
N ASP A 231 -15.33 -13.58 -0.88
CA ASP A 231 -15.21 -14.87 -0.24
C ASP A 231 -15.61 -16.01 -1.19
N ASN A 232 -16.60 -15.80 -2.06
CA ASN A 232 -16.97 -16.75 -3.12
C ASN A 232 -15.87 -16.93 -4.17
N ILE A 233 -15.08 -15.90 -4.49
CA ILE A 233 -13.96 -16.01 -5.44
C ILE A 233 -12.74 -16.65 -4.79
N ILE A 234 -12.49 -16.38 -3.51
CA ILE A 234 -11.26 -16.81 -2.84
C ILE A 234 -11.33 -18.27 -2.39
N ASN A 235 -12.52 -18.74 -2.03
CA ASN A 235 -12.77 -20.10 -1.55
C ASN A 235 -13.06 -21.11 -2.67
N ASN A 236 -13.30 -20.65 -3.90
CA ASN A 236 -13.31 -21.46 -5.12
C ASN A 236 -11.91 -21.46 -5.78
#